data_AF-A0A9P7TT23-F1
#
_entry.id   AF-A0A9P7TT23-F1
#
_cell.length_a   1.000
_cell.length_b   1.000
_cell.length_c   1.000
_cell.angle_alpha   90.00
_cell.angle_beta   90.00
_cell.angle_gamma   90.00
#
_symmetry.space_group_name_H-M   'P 1'
#
loop_
_entity.id
_entity.type
_entity.pdbx_description
1 polymer ?
#
loop_
_entity_poly.entity_id
_entity_poly.type
_entity_poly.pdbx_seq_one_letter_code
_entity_poly.pdbx_strand_id
1 'polypeptide(L)'
;MSYQSQRDREVFLRDPHDWMDWRIYIEGRAANWNIRDKMNPDMPDIVFLARPTLPEKPKLSEYDRLTELHVATRPSHLTPEGLAAFEEDMAFYEEDMASYEKSGGDPGFKQDCRDYENEQKAVHHMTELIQSTVAEHFQRACCLPGLDLKQWMANLRLLCEILV
;
A
#
# COMPACT_ATOMS: atom_id res chain seq x y z
N MET A 1 21.93 19.87 -27.01
CA MET A 1 21.43 18.50 -26.77
C MET A 1 19.93 18.54 -26.97
N SER A 2 19.47 18.06 -28.11
CA SER A 2 18.05 18.06 -28.49
C SER A 2 17.34 16.93 -27.75
N TYR A 3 16.48 17.29 -26.78
CA TYR A 3 15.50 16.37 -26.22
C TYR A 3 14.48 16.08 -27.33
N GLN A 4 14.73 15.03 -28.11
CA GLN A 4 13.69 14.46 -28.94
C GLN A 4 12.63 13.91 -27.99
N SER A 5 11.44 14.51 -28.00
CA SER A 5 10.22 13.84 -27.56
C SER A 5 10.09 12.56 -28.38
N GLN A 6 10.64 11.46 -27.88
CA GLN A 6 10.25 10.13 -28.31
C GLN A 6 8.75 10.06 -28.01
N ARG A 7 7.95 10.10 -29.07
CA ARG A 7 6.55 9.68 -28.98
C ARG A 7 6.59 8.30 -28.35
N ASP A 8 5.90 8.15 -27.24
CA ASP A 8 5.67 6.87 -26.58
C ASP A 8 5.08 5.90 -27.61
N ARG A 9 5.93 5.07 -28.21
CA ARG A 9 5.49 4.05 -29.15
C ARG A 9 4.87 2.95 -28.32
N GLU A 10 3.54 2.83 -28.40
CA GLU A 10 2.84 1.68 -27.86
C GLU A 10 3.34 0.41 -28.55
N VAL A 11 3.74 -0.56 -27.74
CA VAL A 11 4.15 -1.90 -28.18
C VAL A 11 3.00 -2.83 -27.86
N PHE A 12 2.63 -3.70 -28.80
CA PHE A 12 1.49 -4.61 -28.65
C PHE A 12 1.98 -6.06 -28.60
N LEU A 13 1.40 -6.87 -27.72
CA LEU A 13 1.62 -8.31 -27.66
C LEU A 13 0.57 -9.02 -28.52
N ARG A 14 0.91 -9.34 -29.78
CA ARG A 14 -0.01 -9.99 -30.73
C ARG A 14 0.29 -11.45 -30.89
N ASP A 15 1.57 -11.81 -30.81
CA ASP A 15 2.04 -13.18 -30.89
C ASP A 15 3.29 -13.37 -30.01
N PRO A 16 3.75 -14.62 -29.80
CA PRO A 16 4.90 -14.91 -28.95
C PRO A 16 6.20 -14.16 -29.29
N HIS A 17 6.40 -13.75 -30.54
CA HIS A 17 7.63 -13.03 -30.94
C HIS A 17 7.66 -11.60 -30.38
N ASP A 18 6.50 -11.00 -30.09
CA ASP A 18 6.40 -9.67 -29.50
C ASP A 18 6.75 -9.67 -27.99
N TRP A 19 6.86 -10.84 -27.36
CA TRP A 19 6.97 -10.98 -25.90
C TRP A 19 8.09 -10.13 -25.30
N MET A 20 9.30 -10.22 -25.85
CA MET A 20 10.46 -9.53 -25.28
C MET A 20 10.33 -8.01 -25.35
N ASP A 21 9.92 -7.47 -26.51
CA ASP A 21 9.75 -6.04 -26.70
C ASP A 21 8.60 -5.49 -25.86
N TRP A 22 7.48 -6.22 -25.83
CA TRP A 22 6.31 -5.85 -25.02
C TRP A 22 6.64 -5.90 -23.53
N ARG A 23 7.33 -6.95 -23.07
CA ARG A 23 7.75 -7.08 -21.67
C ARG A 23 8.65 -5.93 -21.25
N ILE A 24 9.65 -5.57 -22.06
CA ILE A 24 10.55 -4.43 -21.77
C ILE A 24 9.74 -3.12 -21.69
N TYR A 25 8.78 -2.93 -22.60
CA TYR A 25 7.88 -1.77 -22.58
C TYR A 25 7.06 -1.70 -21.27
N ILE A 26 6.43 -2.79 -20.86
CA ILE A 26 5.65 -2.86 -19.62
C ILE A 26 6.52 -2.68 -18.38
N GLU A 27 7.68 -3.33 -18.32
CA GLU A 27 8.60 -3.19 -17.19
C GLU A 27 9.13 -1.76 -17.05
N GLY A 28 9.41 -1.07 -18.16
CA GLY A 28 9.80 0.33 -18.15
C GLY A 28 8.71 1.25 -17.61
N ARG A 29 7.45 0.98 -17.95
CA ARG A 29 6.29 1.71 -17.41
C ARG A 29 6.05 1.42 -15.94
N ALA A 30 6.17 0.15 -15.54
CA ALA A 30 6.05 -0.26 -14.15
C ALA A 30 7.15 0.34 -13.26
N ALA A 31 8.35 0.54 -13.80
CA ALA A 31 9.45 1.21 -13.10
C ALA A 31 9.14 2.67 -12.78
N ASN A 32 8.49 3.41 -13.69
CA ASN A 32 8.06 4.79 -13.44
C ASN A 32 7.04 4.90 -12.29
N TRP A 33 6.30 3.82 -12.03
CA TRP A 33 5.33 3.71 -10.95
C TRP A 33 5.90 3.00 -9.70
N ASN A 34 7.18 2.62 -9.69
CA ASN A 34 7.84 1.86 -8.62
C ASN A 34 7.20 0.50 -8.27
N ILE A 35 6.52 -0.15 -9.23
CA ILE A 35 5.87 -1.47 -9.03
C ILE A 35 6.45 -2.58 -9.90
N ARG A 36 7.55 -2.32 -10.64
CA ARG A 36 8.19 -3.30 -11.53
C ARG A 36 8.48 -4.63 -10.82
N ASP A 37 9.12 -4.57 -9.66
CA ASP A 37 9.53 -5.78 -8.93
C ASP A 37 8.32 -6.53 -8.35
N LYS A 38 7.26 -5.81 -7.99
CA LYS A 38 5.97 -6.38 -7.53
C LYS A 38 5.23 -7.12 -8.64
N MET A 39 5.41 -6.73 -9.90
CA MET A 39 4.86 -7.42 -11.06
C MET A 39 5.73 -8.58 -11.54
N ASN A 40 6.98 -8.69 -11.08
CA ASN A 40 7.92 -9.69 -11.55
C ASN A 40 7.57 -11.07 -10.96
N PRO A 41 7.25 -12.08 -11.80
CA PRO A 41 6.94 -13.44 -11.32
C PRO A 41 8.14 -14.15 -10.71
N ASP A 42 9.37 -13.74 -11.04
CA ASP A 42 10.60 -14.33 -10.49
C ASP A 42 10.90 -13.84 -9.06
N MET A 43 10.12 -12.88 -8.54
CA MET A 43 10.25 -12.28 -7.20
C MET A 43 8.98 -12.51 -6.36
N PRO A 44 8.71 -13.74 -5.90
CA PRO A 44 7.46 -14.07 -5.22
C PRO A 44 7.27 -13.30 -3.91
N ASP A 45 8.35 -13.01 -3.18
CA ASP A 45 8.32 -12.37 -1.86
C ASP A 45 7.92 -10.89 -1.88
N ILE A 46 8.03 -10.23 -3.04
CA ILE A 46 7.70 -8.80 -3.19
C ILE A 46 6.23 -8.66 -3.56
N VAL A 47 5.38 -8.33 -2.60
CA VAL A 47 3.92 -8.28 -2.78
C VAL A 47 3.36 -6.86 -2.85
N PHE A 48 2.17 -6.73 -3.42
CA PHE A 48 1.38 -5.50 -3.33
C PHE A 48 0.92 -5.28 -1.87
N LEU A 49 0.83 -4.02 -1.46
CA LEU A 49 0.41 -3.59 -0.14
C LEU A 49 -1.01 -4.07 0.11
N ALA A 50 -1.21 -4.71 1.27
CA ALA A 50 -2.55 -4.96 1.78
C ALA A 50 -3.18 -3.64 2.21
N ARG A 51 -4.53 -3.59 2.18
CA ARG A 51 -5.27 -2.45 2.71
C ARG A 51 -4.88 -2.25 4.19
N PRO A 52 -4.44 -1.04 4.59
CA PRO A 52 -4.11 -0.75 5.98
C PRO A 52 -5.30 -0.98 6.91
N THR A 53 -5.04 -1.49 8.10
CA THR A 53 -6.03 -1.70 9.16
C THR A 53 -5.94 -0.59 10.19
N LEU A 54 -7.09 -0.12 10.66
CA LEU A 54 -7.14 0.92 11.69
C LEU A 54 -6.34 0.48 12.93
N PRO A 55 -5.49 1.36 13.51
CA PRO A 55 -4.77 1.05 14.74
C PRO A 55 -5.74 0.69 15.87
N GLU A 56 -5.35 -0.27 16.70
CA GLU A 56 -6.09 -0.55 17.94
C GLU A 56 -5.86 0.60 18.93
N LYS A 57 -6.93 1.00 19.63
CA LYS A 57 -6.80 2.02 20.69
C LYS A 57 -5.93 1.46 21.82
N PRO A 58 -5.07 2.28 22.45
CA PRO A 58 -4.30 1.85 23.63
C PRO A 58 -5.24 1.31 24.71
N LYS A 59 -4.90 0.16 25.30
CA LYS A 59 -5.69 -0.38 26.41
C LYS A 59 -5.19 0.20 27.71
N LEU A 60 -6.09 0.73 28.53
CA LEU A 60 -5.76 1.25 29.87
C LEU A 60 -5.09 0.21 30.79
N SER A 61 -5.25 -1.08 30.50
CA SER A 61 -4.58 -2.18 31.22
C SER A 61 -3.10 -2.33 30.91
N GLU A 62 -2.60 -1.70 29.84
CA GLU A 62 -1.19 -1.78 29.41
C GLU A 62 -0.33 -0.69 30.06
N TYR A 63 -0.94 0.29 30.72
CA TYR A 63 -0.23 1.25 31.55
C TYR A 63 0.16 0.58 32.88
N ASP A 64 1.47 0.53 33.15
CA ASP A 64 2.02 0.03 34.41
C ASP A 64 1.46 0.83 35.58
N ARG A 65 0.69 0.16 36.44
CA ARG A 65 0.23 0.74 37.70
C ARG A 65 1.35 0.59 38.71
N LEU A 66 1.80 1.69 39.30
CA LEU A 66 2.61 1.65 40.52
C LEU A 66 1.78 0.94 41.62
N THR A 67 2.16 -0.29 41.92
CA THR A 67 1.38 -1.26 42.71
C THR A 67 1.23 -0.90 44.19
N GLU A 68 1.94 0.13 44.66
CA GLU A 68 2.05 0.48 46.10
C GLU A 68 1.37 1.81 46.48
N LEU A 69 0.79 2.55 45.54
CA LEU A 69 0.07 3.78 45.86
C LEU A 69 -1.39 3.49 46.21
N HIS A 70 -1.88 4.06 47.32
CA HIS A 70 -3.30 4.04 47.64
C HIS A 70 -4.04 4.81 46.54
N VAL A 71 -4.61 4.08 45.58
CA VAL A 71 -5.31 4.66 44.44
C VAL A 71 -6.59 5.31 44.96
N ALA A 72 -6.59 6.64 45.00
CA ALA A 72 -7.79 7.41 45.27
C ALA A 72 -8.86 7.02 44.24
N THR A 73 -9.95 6.40 44.72
CA THR A 73 -11.08 5.97 43.87
C THR A 73 -11.98 7.13 43.44
N ARG A 74 -11.76 8.32 44.00
CA ARG A 74 -12.47 9.57 43.69
C ARG A 74 -11.47 10.73 43.69
N PRO A 75 -11.58 11.70 42.77
CA PRO A 75 -10.75 12.90 42.77
C PRO A 75 -10.80 13.66 44.09
N SER A 76 -11.96 13.64 44.77
CA SER A 76 -12.17 14.24 46.10
C SER A 76 -11.37 13.59 47.24
N HIS A 77 -10.70 12.46 47.00
CA HIS A 77 -9.82 11.81 47.97
C HIS A 77 -8.33 12.14 47.73
N LEU A 78 -8.02 12.94 46.71
CA LEU A 78 -6.67 13.42 46.45
C LEU A 78 -6.32 14.58 47.39
N THR A 79 -5.03 14.73 47.70
CA THR A 79 -4.54 15.98 48.30
C THR A 79 -4.72 17.13 47.30
N PRO A 80 -4.69 18.40 47.75
CA PRO A 80 -4.73 19.53 46.83
C PRO A 80 -3.66 19.45 45.73
N GLU A 81 -2.42 19.02 46.05
CA GLU A 81 -1.39 18.78 45.04
C GLU A 81 -1.75 17.63 44.09
N GLY A 82 -2.33 16.54 44.61
CA GLY A 82 -2.74 15.40 43.80
C GLY A 82 -3.89 15.72 42.84
N LEU A 83 -4.82 16.57 43.27
CA LEU A 83 -5.92 17.04 42.42
C LEU A 83 -5.40 17.92 41.28
N ALA A 84 -4.47 18.83 41.57
CA ALA A 84 -3.83 19.68 40.57
C ALA A 84 -3.06 18.84 39.52
N ALA A 85 -2.29 17.84 39.96
CA ALA A 85 -1.57 16.94 39.05
C ALA A 85 -2.53 16.11 38.17
N PHE A 86 -3.64 15.63 38.74
CA PHE A 86 -4.66 14.91 37.97
C PHE A 86 -5.34 15.79 36.91
N GLU A 87 -5.65 17.05 37.24
CA GLU A 87 -6.21 18.01 36.29
C GLU A 87 -5.24 18.33 35.14
N GLU A 88 -3.94 18.45 35.44
CA GLU A 88 -2.88 18.64 34.45
C GLU A 88 -2.75 17.43 33.50
N ASP A 89 -2.69 16.21 34.05
CA ASP A 89 -2.65 14.97 33.26
C ASP A 89 -3.89 14.81 32.38
N MET A 90 -5.08 15.14 32.90
CA MET A 90 -6.33 15.10 32.14
C MET A 90 -6.34 16.11 31.00
N ALA A 91 -5.85 17.34 31.22
CA ALA A 91 -5.74 18.35 30.18
C ALA A 91 -4.75 17.92 29.09
N PHE A 92 -3.61 17.34 29.47
CA PHE A 92 -2.65 16.77 28.53
C PHE A 92 -3.26 15.63 27.71
N TYR A 93 -3.97 14.70 28.35
CA TYR A 93 -4.64 13.59 27.67
C TYR A 93 -5.72 14.07 26.70
N GLU A 94 -6.53 15.06 27.07
CA GLU A 94 -7.52 15.66 26.20
C GLU A 94 -6.88 16.34 24.97
N GLU A 95 -5.76 17.04 25.16
CA GLU A 95 -5.01 17.64 24.06
C GLU A 95 -4.42 16.57 23.12
N ASP A 96 -3.80 15.52 23.67
CA ASP A 96 -3.22 14.42 22.91
C ASP A 96 -4.29 13.66 22.12
N MET A 97 -5.43 13.33 22.74
CA MET A 97 -6.57 12.71 22.08
C MET A 97 -7.17 13.61 20.99
N ALA A 98 -7.29 14.91 21.24
CA ALA A 98 -7.76 15.86 20.22
C ALA A 98 -6.76 15.97 19.05
N SER A 99 -5.46 15.87 19.34
CA SER A 99 -4.40 15.83 18.33
C SER A 99 -4.48 14.55 17.49
N TYR A 100 -4.70 13.39 18.12
CA TYR A 100 -4.89 12.08 17.50
C TYR A 100 -6.14 12.04 16.61
N GLU A 101 -7.24 12.64 17.07
CA GLU A 101 -8.47 12.76 16.30
C GLU A 101 -8.32 13.73 15.11
N LYS A 102 -7.70 14.91 15.30
CA LYS A 102 -7.40 15.85 14.20
C LYS A 102 -6.41 15.27 13.19
N SER A 103 -5.44 14.49 13.66
CA SER A 103 -4.53 13.72 12.82
C SER A 103 -5.19 12.48 12.25
N GLY A 104 -6.51 12.28 12.37
CA GLY A 104 -7.26 11.19 11.74
C GLY A 104 -6.77 9.80 12.13
N GLY A 105 -6.23 9.66 13.33
CA GLY A 105 -5.55 8.47 13.84
C GLY A 105 -4.02 8.61 13.86
N ASP A 106 -3.36 7.47 14.05
CA ASP A 106 -1.90 7.30 14.04
C ASP A 106 -1.27 7.90 12.76
N PRO A 107 -0.25 8.78 12.87
CA PRO A 107 0.46 9.34 11.72
C PRO A 107 1.03 8.27 10.77
N GLY A 108 1.43 7.11 11.32
CA GLY A 108 1.86 5.94 10.55
C GLY A 108 0.74 5.41 9.65
N PHE A 109 -0.43 5.14 10.24
CA PHE A 109 -1.61 4.69 9.50
C PHE A 109 -2.01 5.60 8.33
N LYS A 110 -1.94 6.93 8.52
CA LYS A 110 -2.20 7.88 7.41
C LYS A 110 -1.19 7.76 6.28
N GLN A 111 0.07 7.54 6.59
CA GLN A 111 1.10 7.33 5.58
C GLN A 111 0.88 6.01 4.85
N ASP A 112 0.60 4.93 5.59
CA ASP A 112 0.28 3.61 5.01
C ASP A 112 -0.91 3.68 4.05
N CYS A 113 -1.95 4.45 4.40
CA CYS A 113 -3.10 4.68 3.52
C CYS A 113 -2.70 5.37 2.22
N ARG A 114 -1.87 6.43 2.30
CA ARG A 114 -1.38 7.14 1.11
C ARG A 114 -0.55 6.23 0.21
N ASP A 115 0.33 5.43 0.81
CA ASP A 115 1.21 4.53 0.05
C ASP A 115 0.40 3.41 -0.62
N TYR A 116 -0.57 2.84 0.10
CA TYR A 116 -1.53 1.90 -0.47
C TYR A 116 -2.31 2.53 -1.64
N GLU A 117 -2.89 3.72 -1.47
CA GLU A 117 -3.66 4.38 -2.54
C GLU A 117 -2.81 4.71 -3.77
N ASN A 118 -1.57 5.15 -3.58
CA ASN A 118 -0.65 5.42 -4.67
C ASN A 118 -0.30 4.14 -5.43
N GLU A 119 -0.09 3.04 -4.72
CA GLU A 119 0.14 1.76 -5.35
C GLU A 119 -1.11 1.23 -6.08
N GLN A 120 -2.31 1.41 -5.52
CA GLN A 120 -3.55 1.03 -6.21
C GLN A 120 -3.75 1.82 -7.51
N LYS A 121 -3.38 3.11 -7.53
CA LYS A 121 -3.38 3.91 -8.77
C LYS A 121 -2.40 3.36 -9.80
N ALA A 122 -1.20 2.99 -9.38
CA ALA A 122 -0.20 2.36 -10.23
C ALA A 122 -0.71 1.02 -10.81
N VAL A 123 -1.29 0.17 -9.96
CA VAL A 123 -1.87 -1.12 -10.36
C VAL A 123 -2.98 -0.90 -11.39
N HIS A 124 -3.88 0.05 -11.14
CA HIS A 124 -4.96 0.37 -12.07
C HIS A 124 -4.43 0.83 -13.43
N HIS A 125 -3.49 1.77 -13.45
CA HIS A 125 -2.87 2.25 -14.69
C HIS A 125 -2.17 1.12 -15.46
N MET A 126 -1.41 0.26 -14.78
CA MET A 126 -0.75 -0.87 -15.42
C MET A 126 -1.74 -1.93 -15.91
N THR A 127 -2.84 -2.14 -15.20
CA THR A 127 -3.94 -3.02 -15.62
C THR A 127 -4.53 -2.54 -16.94
N GLU A 128 -4.89 -1.26 -17.03
CA GLU A 128 -5.44 -0.67 -18.25
C GLU A 128 -4.44 -0.74 -19.41
N LEU A 129 -3.16 -0.46 -19.14
CA LEU A 129 -2.11 -0.52 -20.15
C LEU A 129 -1.91 -1.94 -20.69
N ILE A 130 -1.88 -2.95 -19.83
CA ILE A 130 -1.73 -4.34 -20.28
C ILE A 130 -2.97 -4.76 -21.08
N GLN A 131 -4.17 -4.43 -20.59
CA GLN A 131 -5.42 -4.72 -21.30
C GLN A 131 -5.57 -3.96 -22.62
N SER A 132 -4.92 -2.81 -22.82
CA SER A 132 -4.97 -2.10 -24.10
C SER A 132 -3.91 -2.59 -25.09
N THR A 133 -2.82 -3.20 -24.60
CA THR A 133 -1.66 -3.58 -25.43
C THR A 133 -1.54 -5.08 -25.70
N VAL A 134 -2.27 -5.93 -24.99
CA VAL A 134 -2.29 -7.39 -25.21
C VAL A 134 -3.41 -7.77 -26.18
N ALA A 135 -3.18 -8.69 -27.12
CA ALA A 135 -4.24 -9.17 -28.01
C ALA A 135 -5.32 -9.96 -27.27
N GLU A 136 -6.55 -9.91 -27.77
CA GLU A 136 -7.74 -10.41 -27.08
C GLU A 136 -7.66 -11.88 -26.64
N HIS A 137 -7.02 -12.75 -27.43
CA HIS A 137 -6.88 -14.16 -27.09
C HIS A 137 -5.94 -14.38 -25.88
N PHE A 138 -4.86 -13.61 -25.78
CA PHE A 138 -4.00 -13.61 -24.60
C PHE A 138 -4.72 -13.03 -23.38
N GLN A 139 -5.51 -11.96 -23.55
CA GLN A 139 -6.28 -11.38 -22.44
C GLN A 139 -7.23 -12.42 -21.83
N ARG A 140 -7.99 -13.11 -22.68
CA ARG A 140 -8.97 -14.12 -22.26
C ARG A 140 -8.33 -15.33 -21.58
N ALA A 141 -7.09 -15.65 -21.92
CA ALA A 141 -6.37 -16.80 -21.35
C ALA A 141 -5.57 -16.44 -20.09
N CYS A 142 -4.92 -15.27 -20.08
CA CYS A 142 -3.89 -14.93 -19.09
C CYS A 142 -4.30 -13.79 -18.14
N CYS A 143 -5.13 -12.86 -18.58
CA CYS A 143 -5.51 -11.64 -17.84
C CYS A 143 -6.90 -11.75 -17.21
N LEU A 144 -7.13 -12.86 -16.49
CA LEU A 144 -8.43 -13.15 -15.89
C LEU A 144 -8.74 -12.24 -14.70
N PRO A 145 -10.03 -11.87 -14.50
CA PRO A 145 -10.44 -11.14 -13.31
C PRO A 145 -10.18 -11.96 -12.04
N GLY A 146 -9.65 -11.32 -11.01
CA GLY A 146 -9.29 -11.96 -9.74
C GLY A 146 -7.86 -12.47 -9.66
N LEU A 147 -7.13 -12.48 -10.79
CA LEU A 147 -5.67 -12.63 -10.77
C LEU A 147 -5.00 -11.26 -10.67
N ASP A 148 -3.87 -11.21 -9.98
CA ASP A 148 -3.05 -10.00 -9.90
C ASP A 148 -2.12 -9.84 -11.12
N LEU A 149 -1.49 -8.67 -11.22
CA LEU A 149 -0.57 -8.34 -12.31
C LEU A 149 0.63 -9.30 -12.38
N LYS A 150 1.11 -9.81 -11.23
CA LYS A 150 2.23 -10.77 -11.21
C LYS A 150 1.82 -12.09 -11.84
N GLN A 151 0.63 -12.58 -11.52
CA GLN A 151 0.03 -13.78 -12.11
C GLN A 151 -0.24 -13.59 -13.60
N TRP A 152 -0.71 -12.41 -14.02
CA TRP A 152 -0.87 -12.10 -15.45
C TRP A 152 0.47 -12.18 -16.19
N MET A 153 1.53 -11.58 -15.65
CA MET A 153 2.87 -11.64 -16.25
C MET A 153 3.41 -13.08 -16.31
N ALA A 154 3.18 -13.89 -15.28
CA ALA A 154 3.55 -15.31 -15.27
C ALA A 154 2.82 -16.10 -16.38
N ASN A 155 1.51 -15.91 -16.50
CA ASN A 155 0.69 -16.63 -17.48
C ASN A 155 1.04 -16.22 -18.92
N LEU A 156 1.23 -14.92 -19.17
CA LEU A 156 1.65 -14.41 -20.47
C LEU A 156 3.03 -14.97 -20.85
N ARG A 157 3.98 -14.98 -19.90
CA ARG A 157 5.29 -15.57 -20.10
C ARG A 157 5.18 -17.05 -20.51
N LEU A 158 4.43 -17.84 -19.76
CA LEU A 158 4.26 -19.27 -20.04
C LEU A 158 3.67 -19.48 -21.44
N LEU A 159 2.64 -18.73 -21.83
CA LEU A 159 1.98 -18.93 -23.12
C LEU A 159 2.87 -18.48 -24.29
N CYS A 160 3.66 -17.42 -24.11
CA CYS A 160 4.63 -16.97 -25.11
C CYS A 160 5.87 -17.87 -25.20
N GLU A 161 6.34 -18.45 -24.09
CA GLU A 161 7.53 -19.33 -24.09
C GLU A 161 7.21 -20.77 -24.53
N ILE A 162 5.97 -21.25 -24.37
CA ILE A 162 5.56 -22.61 -24.77
C ILE A 162 5.25 -22.71 -26.28
N LEU A 163 4.91 -21.60 -26.94
CA LEU A 163 4.49 -21.57 -28.35
C LEU A 163 5.63 -21.25 -29.34
N VAL A 164 6.89 -21.21 -28.88
CA VAL A 164 8.12 -21.05 -29.68
C VAL A 164 8.87 -22.37 -29.71
#